data_AF-A0A7Y2A1J7-F1
#
_entry.id   AF-A0A7Y2A1J7-F1
#
_cell.length_a   1.000
_cell.length_b   1.000
_cell.length_c   1.000
_cell.angle_alpha   90.00
_cell.angle_beta   90.00
_cell.angle_gamma   90.00
#
_symmetry.space_group_name_H-M   'P 1'
#
loop_
_entity.id
_entity.type
_entity.pdbx_description
1 polymer ?
#
loop_
_entity_poly.entity_id
_entity_poly.type
_entity_poly.pdbx_seq_one_letter_code
_entity_poly.pdbx_strand_id
1 'polypeptide(L)'
;MIRRVVKMTFREDMTSQFLENFHRNKAKIRAFKGCQHLELWQAKKEENVFFTFSIWNSEDDLNAYRASELFGGVWKTTKAMFSEKPQAWSVDQVATC
;
A
#
# COMPACT_ATOMS: atom_id res chain seq x y z
N MET A 1 -9.71 14.95 0.73
CA MET A 1 -9.03 13.75 1.25
C MET A 1 -9.44 12.57 0.41
N ILE A 2 -8.48 11.74 0.01
CA ILE A 2 -8.74 10.53 -0.79
C ILE A 2 -8.41 9.29 0.02
N ARG A 3 -9.07 8.18 -0.31
CA ARG A 3 -8.75 6.86 0.20
C ARG A 3 -8.11 6.04 -0.91
N ARG A 4 -6.98 5.41 -0.63
CA ARG A 4 -6.26 4.56 -1.58
C ARG A 4 -6.27 3.12 -1.10
N VAL A 5 -6.83 2.24 -1.94
CA VAL A 5 -6.82 0.78 -1.75
C VAL A 5 -5.91 0.18 -2.82
N VAL A 6 -4.99 -0.68 -2.43
CA VAL A 6 -4.15 -1.45 -3.37
C VAL A 6 -4.26 -2.91 -3.01
N LYS A 7 -4.77 -3.74 -3.92
CA LYS A 7 -4.72 -5.21 -3.85
C LYS A 7 -3.39 -5.68 -4.43
N MET A 8 -2.71 -6.55 -3.70
CA MET A 8 -1.44 -7.15 -4.06
C MET A 8 -1.52 -8.66 -3.89
N THR A 9 -1.31 -9.40 -4.97
CA THR A 9 -1.19 -10.87 -4.96
C THR A 9 0.29 -11.23 -5.05
N PHE A 10 0.81 -11.90 -4.03
CA PHE A 10 2.21 -12.32 -3.95
C PHE A 10 2.39 -13.78 -4.34
N ARG A 11 3.62 -14.16 -4.71
CA ARG A 11 4.02 -15.56 -4.66
C ARG A 11 3.96 -16.04 -3.20
N GLU A 12 3.50 -17.27 -2.98
CA GLU A 12 3.26 -17.81 -1.64
C GLU A 12 4.52 -17.78 -0.75
N ASP A 13 5.68 -18.06 -1.34
CA ASP A 13 7.00 -18.07 -0.71
C ASP A 13 7.55 -16.67 -0.38
N MET A 14 6.92 -15.61 -0.86
CA MET A 14 7.39 -14.22 -0.70
C MET A 14 6.59 -13.43 0.34
N THR A 15 5.53 -14.01 0.91
CA THR A 15 4.63 -13.33 1.85
C THR A 15 5.33 -12.84 3.11
N SER A 16 6.20 -13.66 3.71
CA SER A 16 7.00 -13.27 4.88
C SER A 16 7.97 -12.13 4.57
N GLN A 17 8.64 -12.19 3.41
CA GLN A 17 9.57 -11.14 2.99
C GLN A 17 8.84 -9.82 2.70
N PHE A 18 7.64 -9.89 2.12
CA PHE A 18 6.78 -8.73 1.95
C PHE A 18 6.41 -8.10 3.29
N LEU A 19 5.97 -8.90 4.27
CA LEU A 19 5.62 -8.41 5.60
C LEU A 19 6.81 -7.71 6.25
N GLU A 20 8.01 -8.31 6.21
CA GLU A 20 9.22 -7.70 6.75
C GLU A 20 9.52 -6.34 6.09
N ASN A 21 9.46 -6.29 4.76
CA ASN A 21 9.65 -5.05 4.01
C ASN A 21 8.59 -4.00 4.37
N PHE A 22 7.33 -4.40 4.54
CA PHE A 22 6.25 -3.50 4.97
C PHE A 22 6.50 -2.97 6.38
N HIS A 23 6.81 -3.82 7.35
CA HIS A 23 7.07 -3.44 8.74
C HIS A 23 8.24 -2.47 8.87
N ARG A 24 9.28 -2.64 8.05
CA ARG A 24 10.45 -1.75 8.01
C ARG A 24 10.13 -0.35 7.51
N ASN A 25 9.14 -0.23 6.61
CA ASN A 25 8.86 1.02 5.91
C ASN A 25 7.56 1.72 6.34
N LYS A 26 6.61 1.01 6.98
CA LYS A 26 5.27 1.54 7.32
C LYS A 26 5.32 2.85 8.10
N ALA A 27 6.27 3.01 9.03
CA ALA A 27 6.41 4.23 9.82
C ALA A 27 6.83 5.43 8.95
N LYS A 28 7.74 5.21 8.00
CA LYS A 28 8.19 6.24 7.05
C LYS A 28 7.07 6.65 6.09
N ILE A 29 6.31 5.66 5.61
CA ILE A 29 5.16 5.90 4.73
C ILE A 29 4.08 6.68 5.50
N ARG A 30 3.76 6.27 6.73
CA ARG A 30 2.77 6.91 7.58
C ARG A 30 3.14 8.35 7.96
N ALA A 31 4.43 8.63 8.10
CA ALA A 31 4.97 9.96 8.39
C ALA A 31 5.14 10.83 7.13
N PHE A 32 4.89 10.30 5.93
CA PHE A 32 5.00 11.07 4.70
C PHE A 32 3.96 12.20 4.68
N LYS A 33 4.34 13.36 4.15
CA LYS A 33 3.47 14.55 4.11
C LYS A 33 2.14 14.21 3.45
N GLY A 34 1.04 14.55 4.11
CA GLY A 34 -0.31 14.32 3.62
C GLY A 34 -0.88 12.93 3.89
N CYS A 35 -0.07 11.95 4.33
CA CYS A 35 -0.58 10.64 4.75
C CYS A 35 -1.26 10.77 6.12
N GLN A 36 -2.56 10.50 6.18
CA GLN A 36 -3.38 10.56 7.39
C GLN A 36 -3.69 9.20 7.98
N HIS A 37 -3.44 8.12 7.25
CA HIS A 37 -3.67 6.76 7.73
C HIS A 37 -2.97 5.72 6.86
N LEU A 38 -2.59 4.59 7.46
CA LEU A 38 -2.04 3.44 6.75
C LEU A 38 -2.34 2.14 7.50
N GLU A 39 -2.96 1.20 6.80
CA GLU A 39 -3.24 -0.14 7.26
C GLU A 39 -2.80 -1.18 6.22
N LEU A 40 -2.52 -2.37 6.71
CA LEU A 40 -2.30 -3.57 5.91
C LEU A 40 -3.35 -4.60 6.31
N TRP A 41 -4.05 -5.13 5.33
CA TRP A 41 -5.01 -6.22 5.50
C TRP A 41 -4.54 -7.43 4.71
N GLN A 42 -4.89 -8.62 5.19
CA GLN A 42 -4.68 -9.89 4.50
C GLN A 42 -6.05 -10.49 4.17
N ALA A 43 -6.19 -11.09 2.99
CA ALA A 43 -7.42 -11.79 2.64
C ALA A 43 -7.61 -13.01 3.55
N LYS A 44 -8.85 -13.30 3.94
CA LYS A 44 -9.15 -14.47 4.79
C LYS A 44 -9.02 -15.83 4.08
N LYS A 45 -9.19 -15.86 2.76
CA LYS A 45 -9.22 -17.11 1.97
C LYS A 45 -7.93 -17.35 1.18
N GLU A 46 -7.18 -16.29 0.90
CA GLU A 46 -5.98 -16.32 0.05
C GLU A 46 -4.85 -15.65 0.83
N GLU A 47 -4.05 -16.43 1.54
CA GLU A 47 -3.04 -15.90 2.47
C GLU A 47 -1.93 -15.10 1.79
N ASN A 48 -1.75 -15.29 0.48
CA ASN A 48 -0.82 -14.54 -0.36
C ASN A 48 -1.43 -13.24 -0.93
N VAL A 49 -2.67 -12.89 -0.59
CA VAL A 49 -3.33 -11.66 -1.02
C VAL A 49 -3.38 -10.65 0.12
N PHE A 50 -2.83 -9.48 -0.13
CA PHE A 50 -2.81 -8.37 0.82
C PHE A 50 -3.41 -7.10 0.23
N PHE A 51 -3.88 -6.22 1.11
CA PHE A 51 -4.40 -4.91 0.77
C PHE A 51 -3.73 -3.84 1.60
N THR A 52 -3.23 -2.78 0.97
CA THR A 52 -2.92 -1.56 1.72
C THR A 52 -4.09 -0.60 1.61
N PHE A 53 -4.54 -0.13 2.76
CA PHE A 53 -5.52 0.94 2.87
C PHE A 53 -4.82 2.19 3.41
N SER A 54 -4.94 3.32 2.73
CA SER A 54 -4.35 4.58 3.20
C SER A 54 -5.27 5.77 2.93
N ILE A 55 -5.14 6.79 3.76
CA ILE A 55 -5.89 8.05 3.63
C ILE A 55 -4.89 9.16 3.38
N TRP A 56 -5.16 10.01 2.39
CA TRP A 56 -4.32 11.13 2.00
C TRP A 56 -5.11 12.43 1.97
N ASN A 57 -4.44 13.55 2.29
CA ASN A 57 -5.06 14.88 2.28
C ASN A 57 -5.58 15.27 0.88
N SER A 58 -4.78 15.01 -0.16
CA SER A 58 -5.08 15.28 -1.56
C SER A 58 -4.50 14.22 -2.51
N GLU A 59 -4.90 14.25 -3.78
CA GLU A 59 -4.23 13.47 -4.84
C GLU A 59 -2.78 13.89 -5.05
N ASP A 60 -2.47 15.18 -4.89
CA ASP A 60 -1.10 15.70 -5.04
C ASP A 60 -0.15 15.12 -3.99
N ASP A 61 -0.57 15.03 -2.72
CA ASP A 61 0.23 14.41 -1.67
C ASP A 61 0.51 12.92 -1.98
N LEU A 62 -0.50 12.19 -2.48
CA LEU A 62 -0.33 10.80 -2.93
C LEU A 62 0.63 10.70 -4.12
N ASN A 63 0.51 11.59 -5.11
CA ASN A 63 1.37 11.58 -6.29
C ASN A 63 2.82 11.96 -5.93
N ALA A 64 3.01 12.91 -5.00
CA ALA A 64 4.31 13.24 -4.45
C ALA A 64 4.94 12.04 -3.72
N TYR A 65 4.16 11.29 -2.94
CA TYR A 65 4.62 10.04 -2.35
C TYR A 65 5.03 9.02 -3.42
N ARG A 66 4.21 8.81 -4.46
CA ARG A 66 4.51 7.87 -5.55
C ARG A 66 5.75 8.25 -6.37
N ALA A 67 6.07 9.53 -6.47
CA ALA A 67 7.28 10.03 -7.12
C ALA A 67 8.51 10.03 -6.21
N SER A 68 8.35 9.76 -4.90
CA SER A 68 9.45 9.80 -3.94
C SER A 68 10.41 8.62 -4.06
N GLU A 69 11.66 8.82 -3.66
CA GLU A 69 12.65 7.75 -3.54
C GLU A 69 12.23 6.66 -2.55
N LEU A 70 11.51 7.04 -1.49
CA LEU A 70 10.94 6.09 -0.52
C LEU A 70 10.01 5.10 -1.23
N PHE A 71 9.07 5.60 -2.03
CA PHE A 71 8.18 4.74 -2.79
C PHE A 71 8.95 3.95 -3.84
N GLY A 72 9.87 4.57 -4.58
CA GLY A 72 10.69 3.89 -5.59
C GLY A 72 11.45 2.67 -5.03
N GLY A 73 12.09 2.83 -3.87
CA GLY A 73 12.83 1.75 -3.20
C GLY A 73 11.92 0.64 -2.67
N VAL A 74 10.85 1.01 -1.97
CA VAL A 74 9.89 0.04 -1.42
C VAL A 74 9.18 -0.72 -2.55
N TRP A 75 8.65 0.01 -3.54
CA TRP A 75 7.85 -0.54 -4.62
C TRP A 75 8.66 -1.43 -5.56
N LYS A 76 9.92 -1.08 -5.86
CA LYS A 76 10.79 -1.93 -6.69
C LYS A 76 10.95 -3.32 -6.07
N THR A 77 11.19 -3.38 -4.76
CA THR A 77 11.34 -4.64 -4.02
C THR A 77 10.03 -5.41 -3.96
N THR A 78 8.93 -4.75 -3.58
CA THR A 78 7.60 -5.37 -3.49
C THR A 78 7.12 -5.91 -4.84
N LYS A 79 7.38 -5.19 -5.94
CA LYS A 79 6.93 -5.58 -7.29
C LYS A 79 7.57 -6.87 -7.78
N ALA A 80 8.80 -7.17 -7.36
CA ALA A 80 9.50 -8.40 -7.73
C ALA A 80 8.89 -9.66 -7.07
N MET A 81 8.04 -9.48 -6.05
CA MET A 81 7.41 -10.55 -5.27
C MET A 81 6.01 -10.93 -5.78
N PHE A 82 5.44 -10.18 -6.72
CA PHE A 82 4.07 -10.40 -7.18
C PHE A 82 3.93 -11.67 -8.04
N SER A 83 2.81 -12.37 -7.85
CA SER A 83 2.33 -13.42 -8.75
C SER A 83 1.33 -12.88 -9.78
N GLU A 84 0.68 -11.75 -9.48
CA GLU A 84 -0.28 -11.08 -10.37
C GLU A 84 -0.04 -9.57 -10.43
N LYS A 85 -0.58 -8.90 -11.45
CA LYS A 85 -0.53 -7.44 -11.52
C LYS A 85 -1.34 -6.82 -10.36
N PRO A 86 -0.76 -5.89 -9.59
CA PRO A 86 -1.48 -5.24 -8.50
C PRO A 86 -2.62 -4.38 -9.05
N GLN A 87 -3.71 -4.30 -8.29
CA GLN A 87 -4.89 -3.49 -8.64
C GLN A 87 -5.06 -2.38 -7.62
N ALA A 88 -5.46 -1.19 -8.05
CA ALA A 88 -5.45 -0.05 -7.15
C ALA A 88 -6.52 1.00 -7.49
N TRP A 89 -7.20 1.49 -6.45
CA TRP A 89 -8.31 2.43 -6.54
C TRP A 89 -8.08 3.62 -5.64
N SER A 90 -8.26 4.82 -6.18
CA SER A 90 -8.44 6.05 -5.39
C SER A 90 -9.93 6.33 -5.34
N VAL A 91 -10.47 6.49 -4.14
CA VAL A 91 -11.92 6.65 -3.94
C VAL A 91 -12.21 7.80 -2.97
N ASP A 92 -13.34 8.44 -3.19
CA ASP A 92 -13.92 9.39 -2.25
C ASP A 92 -14.86 8.68 -1.27
N GLN A 93 -14.89 9.18 -0.05
CA GLN A 93 -15.84 8.72 0.96
C GLN A 93 -17.17 9.45 0.76
N VAL A 94 -18.24 8.71 0.43
CA VAL A 94 -19.57 9.27 0.20
C VAL A 94 -20.41 9.35 1.48
N ALA A 95 -20.26 8.39 2.39
CA ALA A 95 -20.96 8.35 3.68
C ALA A 95 -20.16 7.60 4.75
N THR A 96 -20.39 7.93 6.03
CA THR A 96 -19.96 7.15 7.21
C THR A 96 -21.10 7.12 8.21
N CYS A 97 -21.19 6.01 8.96
CA CYS A 97 -22.11 5.85 10.08
C CYS A 97 -21.58 6.53 11.33
#